data_AF-A0A2R6QZ94-F1
#
_entry.id   AF-A0A2R6QZ94-F1
#
_cell.length_a   1.000
_cell.length_b   1.000
_cell.length_c   1.000
_cell.angle_alpha   90.00
_cell.angle_beta   90.00
_cell.angle_gamma   90.00
#
_symmetry.space_group_name_H-M   'P 1'
#
loop_
_entity.id
_entity.type
_entity.pdbx_description
1 polymer ?
#
loop_
_entity_poly.entity_id
_entity_poly.type
_entity_poly.pdbx_seq_one_letter_code
_entity_poly.pdbx_strand_id
1 'polypeptide(L)'
;MKLYLFVFLIHLFTNGLCISDVHIGYKVILAVPMEYISGFTGRAFIMGTNQMVLNFRVGLSVESVEQKYSCSLDVFLGDLKVWSSGHFSRFYTTETCVLELTQNGDLQLKGQNEVVGWKTGTSAQGVQRLHLLRSGNLVLVDAFEQIKWQSFNFPTNIMLWGQRLNVKTHLTSFPANSTSFFSFEIQQDKIALYLNAGKLKYSYWEFKPSDNRNITFIQVGSKGLNLFGDKYTKIARIPSRRLEPLRFLALGNETGNLGLYYYSPDNAKFEASFLAINTTCDLPWACKPYGICTLSDVCSCIRFITRDGMNSGCSNGTSEKFCGKKNAEMVELTGVTTVLRGPLAKANVSKEKCGSLCLDDCNCVASLYSNLELECFVYGLVIGVKQVGWGSGLSYMVKVPKGSGGQNGKSSGLKKWVLVVVGVADGLIIVLVLGLLYYYVIHKGRKNLQDTDNTS
;
A
#
# COMPACT_ATOMS: atom_id res chain seq x y z
N MET A 1 43.10 -32.30 56.10
CA MET A 1 42.14 -31.37 55.49
C MET A 1 42.36 -31.40 53.98
N LYS A 2 41.41 -31.91 53.20
CA LYS A 2 41.54 -32.10 51.74
C LYS A 2 41.40 -30.75 51.04
N LEU A 3 42.40 -30.33 50.26
CA LEU A 3 42.35 -29.15 49.41
C LEU A 3 41.76 -29.56 48.05
N TYR A 4 40.54 -29.11 47.74
CA TYR A 4 39.94 -29.30 46.41
C TYR A 4 40.40 -28.17 45.49
N LEU A 5 41.13 -28.53 44.43
CA LEU A 5 41.51 -27.64 43.34
C LEU A 5 40.31 -27.47 42.40
N PHE A 6 39.58 -26.35 42.50
CA PHE A 6 38.52 -26.01 41.55
C PHE A 6 39.16 -25.39 40.30
N VAL A 7 39.27 -26.18 39.22
CA VAL A 7 39.63 -25.69 37.89
C VAL A 7 38.42 -24.99 37.30
N PHE A 8 38.43 -23.66 37.28
CA PHE A 8 37.46 -22.87 36.52
C PHE A 8 37.78 -23.02 35.03
N LEU A 9 37.00 -23.84 34.33
CA LEU A 9 37.02 -23.93 32.87
C LEU A 9 36.37 -22.65 32.33
N ILE A 10 37.18 -21.63 32.02
CA ILE A 10 36.72 -20.44 31.30
C ILE A 10 36.42 -20.89 29.86
N HIS A 11 35.17 -21.23 29.57
CA HIS A 11 34.68 -21.30 28.20
C HIS A 11 34.65 -19.89 27.62
N LEU A 12 35.79 -19.50 27.03
CA LEU A 12 35.82 -18.46 26.01
C LEU A 12 34.95 -18.95 24.84
N PHE A 13 33.67 -18.57 24.86
CA PHE A 13 32.88 -18.54 23.63
C PHE A 13 33.53 -17.51 22.72
N THR A 14 34.35 -17.99 21.79
CA THR A 14 34.72 -17.24 20.60
C THR A 14 33.46 -17.08 19.76
N ASN A 15 32.66 -16.05 20.06
CA ASN A 15 31.65 -15.58 19.13
C ASN A 15 32.39 -15.09 17.89
N GLY A 16 32.45 -15.93 16.86
CA GLY A 16 32.92 -15.56 15.53
C GLY A 16 32.12 -14.36 15.03
N LEU A 17 32.73 -13.19 15.13
CA LEU A 17 32.21 -11.90 14.66
C LEU A 17 32.21 -11.90 13.14
N CYS A 18 31.13 -12.32 12.50
CA CYS A 18 30.99 -12.28 11.05
C CYS A 18 30.41 -10.93 10.61
N ILE A 19 31.23 -9.88 10.63
CA ILE A 19 30.99 -8.67 9.83
C ILE A 19 31.79 -8.86 8.55
N SER A 20 31.19 -9.51 7.55
CA SER A 20 31.84 -9.74 6.26
C SER A 20 31.62 -8.52 5.38
N ASP A 21 32.54 -7.57 5.43
CA ASP A 21 32.61 -6.57 4.38
C ASP A 21 32.92 -7.25 3.04
N VAL A 22 32.23 -6.81 1.98
CA VAL A 22 32.41 -7.35 0.64
C VAL A 22 33.36 -6.43 -0.12
N HIS A 23 34.56 -6.91 -0.43
CA HIS A 23 35.59 -6.13 -1.14
C HIS A 23 35.49 -6.28 -2.67
N ILE A 24 36.17 -5.41 -3.40
CA ILE A 24 36.31 -5.53 -4.86
C ILE A 24 36.85 -6.91 -5.28
N GLY A 25 36.36 -7.41 -6.40
CA GLY A 25 36.61 -8.77 -6.89
C GLY A 25 35.70 -9.85 -6.29
N TYR A 26 34.84 -9.51 -5.33
CA TYR A 26 33.89 -10.46 -4.75
C TYR A 26 32.82 -10.89 -5.74
N LYS A 27 32.57 -12.20 -5.81
CA LYS A 27 31.57 -12.82 -6.68
C LYS A 27 30.79 -13.89 -5.92
N VAL A 28 29.47 -13.84 -6.00
CA VAL A 28 28.56 -14.87 -5.48
C VAL A 28 27.63 -15.32 -6.61
N ILE A 29 27.48 -16.63 -6.74
CA ILE A 29 26.65 -17.24 -7.77
C ILE A 29 25.54 -18.01 -7.07
N LEU A 30 24.30 -17.74 -7.47
CA LEU A 30 23.12 -18.49 -7.06
C LEU A 30 22.55 -19.20 -8.28
N ALA A 31 22.42 -20.53 -8.18
CA ALA A 31 21.84 -21.34 -9.24
C ALA A 31 20.33 -21.08 -9.35
N VAL A 32 19.83 -21.01 -10.59
CA VAL A 32 18.43 -20.83 -10.93
C VAL A 32 17.92 -22.14 -11.54
N PRO A 33 16.79 -22.69 -11.07
CA PRO A 33 16.26 -23.92 -11.65
C PRO A 33 15.99 -23.77 -13.16
N MET A 34 16.29 -24.84 -13.92
CA MET A 34 16.01 -24.88 -15.35
C MET A 34 14.51 -24.91 -15.64
N GLU A 35 13.76 -25.64 -14.82
CA GLU A 35 12.31 -25.72 -14.92
C GLU A 35 11.65 -24.69 -14.01
N TYR A 36 10.53 -24.13 -14.46
CA TYR A 36 9.77 -23.18 -13.67
C TYR A 36 9.06 -23.88 -12.51
N ILE A 37 9.37 -23.45 -11.29
CA ILE A 37 8.75 -23.91 -10.05
C ILE A 37 7.97 -22.74 -9.46
N SER A 38 6.65 -22.86 -9.45
CA SER A 38 5.76 -21.85 -8.86
C SER A 38 6.05 -21.67 -7.36
N GLY A 39 6.21 -20.43 -6.92
CA GLY A 39 6.52 -20.10 -5.53
C GLY A 39 7.97 -20.32 -5.12
N PHE A 40 8.86 -20.71 -6.04
CA PHE A 40 10.28 -20.87 -5.75
C PHE A 40 10.90 -19.59 -5.23
N THR A 41 11.77 -19.77 -4.22
CA THR A 41 12.56 -18.73 -3.59
C THR A 41 13.92 -19.30 -3.19
N GLY A 42 14.98 -18.87 -3.87
CA GLY A 42 16.37 -19.17 -3.52
C GLY A 42 17.03 -17.92 -2.96
N ARG A 43 17.79 -18.05 -1.86
CA ARG A 43 18.49 -16.91 -1.24
C ARG A 43 19.87 -17.29 -0.73
N ALA A 44 20.84 -16.41 -0.96
CA ALA A 44 22.18 -16.48 -0.38
C ALA A 44 22.45 -15.19 0.39
N PHE A 45 22.52 -15.26 1.73
CA PHE A 45 22.87 -14.11 2.57
C PHE A 45 24.38 -13.88 2.55
N ILE A 46 24.79 -12.67 2.20
CA ILE A 46 26.21 -12.30 2.00
C ILE A 46 26.78 -11.50 3.16
N MET A 47 25.93 -10.75 3.87
CA MET A 47 26.33 -9.93 5.01
C MET A 47 25.16 -9.66 5.93
N GLY A 48 25.46 -9.36 7.19
CA GLY A 48 24.46 -9.02 8.19
C GLY A 48 25.03 -8.12 9.27
N THR A 49 24.13 -7.43 9.96
CA THR A 49 24.47 -6.61 11.13
C THR A 49 24.52 -7.48 12.38
N ASN A 50 25.45 -7.16 13.27
CA ASN A 50 25.67 -7.87 14.53
C ASN A 50 24.71 -7.41 15.66
N GLN A 51 23.42 -7.31 15.37
CA GLN A 51 22.39 -6.98 16.36
C GLN A 51 21.67 -8.25 16.81
N MET A 52 21.48 -8.44 18.12
CA MET A 52 20.45 -9.37 18.60
C MET A 52 19.09 -8.85 18.12
N VAL A 53 18.24 -9.77 17.64
CA VAL A 53 16.90 -9.58 17.03
C VAL A 53 16.32 -8.16 17.23
N LEU A 54 16.04 -7.36 16.20
CA LEU A 54 16.07 -7.60 14.75
C LEU A 54 17.35 -7.07 14.12
N ASN A 55 18.00 -7.91 13.31
CA ASN A 55 19.15 -7.51 12.50
C ASN A 55 18.78 -7.26 11.03
N PHE A 56 19.56 -6.39 10.40
CA PHE A 56 19.57 -6.25 8.96
C PHE A 56 20.47 -7.31 8.32
N ARG A 57 20.03 -7.87 7.18
CA ARG A 57 20.79 -8.82 6.36
C ARG A 57 20.68 -8.41 4.89
N VAL A 58 21.75 -8.61 4.12
CA VAL A 58 21.70 -8.49 2.65
C VAL A 58 21.80 -9.88 2.04
N GLY A 59 20.96 -10.16 1.06
CA GLY A 59 20.99 -11.40 0.33
C GLY A 59 20.80 -11.22 -1.17
N LEU A 60 21.45 -12.10 -1.92
CA LEU A 60 21.13 -12.35 -3.32
C LEU A 60 19.91 -13.27 -3.35
N SER A 61 18.83 -12.81 -3.99
CA SER A 61 17.55 -13.52 -4.05
C SER A 61 17.17 -13.86 -5.49
N VAL A 62 16.61 -15.06 -5.68
CA VAL A 62 15.93 -15.48 -6.90
C VAL A 62 14.51 -15.89 -6.52
N GLU A 63 13.51 -15.23 -7.11
CA GLU A 63 12.09 -15.46 -6.82
C GLU A 63 11.33 -15.76 -8.12
N SER A 64 10.43 -16.74 -8.08
CA SER A 64 9.52 -17.01 -9.20
C SER A 64 8.43 -15.93 -9.29
N VAL A 65 8.31 -15.29 -10.46
CA VAL A 65 7.36 -14.21 -10.74
C VAL A 65 6.93 -14.30 -12.19
N GLU A 66 5.62 -14.34 -12.46
CA GLU A 66 5.05 -14.27 -13.83
C GLU A 66 5.67 -15.31 -14.79
N GLN A 67 5.78 -16.58 -14.36
CA GLN A 67 6.39 -17.68 -15.12
C GLN A 67 7.89 -17.50 -15.44
N LYS A 68 8.58 -16.59 -14.76
CA LYS A 68 10.02 -16.35 -14.88
C LYS A 68 10.67 -16.30 -13.50
N TYR A 69 12.00 -16.25 -13.47
CA TYR A 69 12.77 -16.03 -12.25
C TYR A 69 13.34 -14.61 -12.22
N SER A 70 13.06 -13.88 -11.15
CA SER A 70 13.59 -12.54 -10.90
C SER A 70 14.78 -12.61 -9.96
N CYS A 71 15.94 -12.11 -10.41
CA CYS A 71 17.18 -11.99 -9.65
C CYS A 71 17.28 -10.58 -9.05
N SER A 72 17.58 -10.49 -7.75
CA SER A 72 17.64 -9.22 -7.03
C SER A 72 18.60 -9.26 -5.85
N LEU A 73 19.15 -8.09 -5.51
CA LEU A 73 19.86 -7.84 -4.27
C LEU A 73 18.87 -7.22 -3.29
N ASP A 74 18.67 -7.88 -2.16
CA ASP A 74 17.65 -7.51 -1.19
C ASP A 74 18.25 -7.19 0.18
N VAL A 75 17.71 -6.18 0.86
CA VAL A 75 17.98 -5.92 2.27
C VAL A 75 16.75 -6.33 3.07
N PHE A 76 16.98 -7.09 4.13
CA PHE A 76 15.96 -7.59 5.04
C PHE A 76 16.16 -7.02 6.44
N LEU A 77 15.05 -6.76 7.15
CA LEU A 77 15.02 -6.52 8.59
C LEU A 77 14.23 -7.66 9.25
N GLY A 78 14.93 -8.57 9.94
CA GLY A 78 14.34 -9.88 10.23
C GLY A 78 14.01 -10.60 8.91
N ASP A 79 12.75 -10.94 8.70
CA ASP A 79 12.25 -11.58 7.46
C ASP A 79 11.55 -10.60 6.51
N LEU A 80 11.40 -9.34 6.92
CA LEU A 80 10.79 -8.30 6.09
C LEU A 80 11.79 -7.79 5.06
N LYS A 81 11.49 -7.93 3.77
CA LYS A 81 12.23 -7.27 2.68
C LYS A 81 11.98 -5.76 2.74
N VAL A 82 12.99 -4.97 3.09
CA VAL A 82 12.88 -3.52 3.27
C VAL A 82 13.43 -2.73 2.08
N TRP A 83 14.27 -3.35 1.26
CA TRP A 83 14.79 -2.76 0.03
C TRP A 83 15.10 -3.87 -0.99
N SER A 84 14.95 -3.58 -2.28
CA SER A 84 15.27 -4.50 -3.37
C SER A 84 15.78 -3.75 -4.58
N SER A 85 16.86 -4.26 -5.19
CA SER A 85 17.34 -3.76 -6.49
C SER A 85 16.33 -3.96 -7.62
N GLY A 86 15.41 -4.93 -7.47
CA GLY A 86 14.37 -5.25 -8.44
C GLY A 86 13.08 -4.44 -8.30
N HIS A 87 13.03 -3.45 -7.39
CA HIS A 87 11.81 -2.69 -7.08
C HIS A 87 11.20 -1.96 -8.28
N PHE A 88 12.04 -1.23 -9.02
CA PHE A 88 11.60 -0.41 -10.16
C PHE A 88 11.57 -1.20 -11.46
N SER A 89 12.56 -2.06 -11.67
CA SER A 89 12.70 -2.89 -12.85
C SER A 89 13.20 -4.25 -12.44
N ARG A 90 12.47 -5.29 -12.80
CA ARG A 90 12.87 -6.66 -12.49
C ARG A 90 13.91 -7.14 -13.48
N PHE A 91 14.96 -7.75 -12.94
CA PHE A 91 15.91 -8.47 -13.73
C PHE A 91 15.52 -9.95 -13.80
N TYR A 92 15.01 -10.38 -14.94
CA TYR A 92 14.70 -11.79 -15.18
C TYR A 92 15.94 -12.53 -15.71
N THR A 93 16.23 -13.71 -15.17
CA THR A 93 17.39 -14.53 -15.57
C THR A 93 17.07 -16.02 -15.55
N THR A 94 17.90 -16.81 -16.22
CA THR A 94 17.88 -18.28 -16.30
C THR A 94 19.25 -18.82 -15.89
N GLU A 95 19.31 -20.08 -15.43
CA GLU A 95 20.51 -20.82 -15.00
C GLU A 95 21.26 -20.25 -13.78
N THR A 96 21.58 -18.97 -13.79
CA THR A 96 22.38 -18.31 -12.77
C THR A 96 21.90 -16.88 -12.50
N CYS A 97 22.11 -16.47 -11.25
CA CYS A 97 21.99 -15.10 -10.76
C CYS A 97 23.31 -14.82 -10.02
N VAL A 98 24.06 -13.84 -10.49
CA VAL A 98 25.41 -13.57 -10.02
C VAL A 98 25.47 -12.15 -9.47
N LEU A 99 25.94 -12.02 -8.23
CA LEU A 99 26.33 -10.74 -7.65
C LEU A 99 27.84 -10.58 -7.78
N GLU A 100 28.28 -9.45 -8.32
CA GLU A 100 29.70 -9.14 -8.44
C GLU A 100 29.98 -7.69 -8.02
N LEU A 101 30.97 -7.49 -7.15
CA LEU A 101 31.60 -6.19 -6.97
C LEU A 101 32.89 -6.20 -7.80
N THR A 102 32.85 -5.56 -8.97
CA THR A 102 33.95 -5.60 -9.95
C THR A 102 35.24 -4.98 -9.41
N GLN A 103 36.38 -5.33 -10.01
CA GLN A 103 37.67 -4.71 -9.67
C GLN A 103 37.69 -3.18 -9.87
N ASN A 104 36.88 -2.67 -10.79
CA ASN A 104 36.72 -1.23 -11.03
C ASN A 104 35.70 -0.57 -10.09
N GLY A 105 35.12 -1.31 -9.14
CA GLY A 105 34.27 -0.76 -8.09
C GLY A 105 32.78 -0.66 -8.39
N ASP A 106 32.29 -1.28 -9.47
CA ASP A 106 30.85 -1.34 -9.78
C ASP A 106 30.21 -2.62 -9.23
N LEU A 107 29.11 -2.48 -8.49
CA LEU A 107 28.29 -3.60 -8.02
C LEU A 107 27.23 -3.95 -9.06
N GLN A 108 27.19 -5.22 -9.49
CA GLN A 108 26.37 -5.68 -10.61
C GLN A 108 25.63 -6.97 -10.28
N LEU A 109 24.42 -7.10 -10.85
CA LEU A 109 23.71 -8.37 -10.98
C LEU A 109 23.79 -8.85 -12.42
N LYS A 110 24.25 -10.08 -12.59
CA LYS A 110 24.41 -10.72 -13.90
C LYS A 110 23.66 -12.04 -13.98
N GLY A 111 23.26 -12.38 -15.19
CA GLY A 111 22.60 -13.64 -15.52
C GLY A 111 23.49 -14.54 -16.33
N GLN A 112 22.86 -15.47 -17.03
CA GLN A 112 23.51 -16.31 -18.04
C GLN A 112 24.31 -15.46 -19.04
N ASN A 113 25.47 -15.96 -19.48
CA ASN A 113 26.37 -15.30 -20.44
C ASN A 113 26.83 -13.89 -20.00
N GLU A 114 26.94 -13.65 -18.68
CA GLU A 114 27.41 -12.38 -18.10
C GLU A 114 26.52 -11.16 -18.47
N VAL A 115 25.25 -11.39 -18.85
CA VAL A 115 24.28 -10.32 -19.14
C VAL A 115 23.98 -9.53 -17.87
N VAL A 116 24.30 -8.24 -17.87
CA VAL A 116 24.07 -7.34 -16.73
C VAL A 116 22.61 -6.89 -16.71
N GLY A 117 21.89 -7.25 -15.65
CA GLY A 117 20.50 -6.86 -15.45
C GLY A 117 20.30 -5.65 -14.53
N TRP A 118 21.23 -5.43 -13.62
CA TRP A 118 21.22 -4.29 -12.70
C TRP A 118 22.64 -3.92 -12.30
N LYS A 119 22.90 -2.63 -12.07
CA LYS A 119 24.20 -2.14 -11.59
C LYS A 119 24.08 -0.81 -10.84
N THR A 120 25.08 -0.51 -10.01
CA THR A 120 25.15 0.76 -9.27
C THR A 120 25.67 1.95 -10.07
N GLY A 121 26.42 1.70 -11.16
CA GLY A 121 27.00 2.77 -11.98
C GLY A 121 28.21 3.44 -11.34
N THR A 122 28.94 2.73 -10.47
CA THR A 122 30.04 3.26 -9.65
C THR A 122 31.43 2.91 -10.16
N SER A 123 31.52 2.36 -11.37
CA SER A 123 32.79 2.04 -12.03
C SER A 123 33.73 3.25 -12.04
N ALA A 124 34.99 3.02 -11.67
CA ALA A 124 36.07 4.00 -11.59
C ALA A 124 35.83 5.16 -10.59
N GLN A 125 34.86 5.04 -9.67
CA GLN A 125 34.64 6.05 -8.61
C GLN A 125 35.47 5.79 -7.33
N GLY A 126 36.42 4.84 -7.37
CA GLY A 126 37.31 4.51 -6.26
C GLY A 126 36.70 3.63 -5.17
N VAL A 127 35.56 2.99 -5.44
CA VAL A 127 34.90 2.05 -4.52
C VAL A 127 35.84 0.90 -4.16
N GLN A 128 35.90 0.56 -2.88
CA GLN A 128 36.74 -0.51 -2.32
C GLN A 128 35.92 -1.62 -1.66
N ARG A 129 34.78 -1.26 -1.05
CA ARG A 129 33.95 -2.23 -0.34
C ARG A 129 32.47 -1.85 -0.34
N LEU A 130 31.63 -2.89 -0.29
CA LEU A 130 30.23 -2.86 0.04
C LEU A 130 30.07 -3.12 1.55
N HIS A 131 29.29 -2.28 2.21
CA HIS A 131 29.09 -2.29 3.65
C HIS A 131 27.61 -2.09 4.01
N LEU A 132 27.12 -2.84 5.01
CA LEU A 132 25.77 -2.70 5.54
C LEU A 132 25.81 -1.98 6.90
N LEU A 133 25.28 -0.76 6.93
CA LEU A 133 25.19 0.03 8.16
C LEU A 133 24.11 -0.51 9.09
N ARG A 134 24.24 -0.21 10.40
CA ARG A 134 23.24 -0.58 11.44
C ARG A 134 21.84 0.00 11.20
N SER A 135 21.72 1.02 10.36
CA SER A 135 20.43 1.59 9.93
C SER A 135 19.73 0.78 8.84
N GLY A 136 20.39 -0.25 8.28
CA GLY A 136 19.95 -0.95 7.08
C GLY A 136 20.35 -0.27 5.76
N ASN A 137 21.12 0.82 5.84
CA ASN A 137 21.65 1.48 4.64
C ASN A 137 22.81 0.67 4.07
N LEU A 138 22.64 0.20 2.83
CA LEU A 138 23.66 -0.55 2.09
C LEU A 138 24.47 0.46 1.28
N VAL A 139 25.78 0.51 1.51
CA VAL A 139 26.64 1.56 0.96
C VAL A 139 27.86 0.98 0.24
N LEU A 140 28.27 1.63 -0.85
CA LEU A 140 29.59 1.44 -1.45
C LEU A 140 30.48 2.59 -0.99
N VAL A 141 31.64 2.27 -0.43
CA VAL A 141 32.60 3.26 0.10
C VAL A 141 33.97 3.12 -0.56
N ASP A 142 34.70 4.23 -0.60
CA ASP A 142 36.11 4.25 -1.00
C ASP A 142 37.06 3.97 0.17
N ALA A 143 38.37 4.05 -0.10
CA ALA A 143 39.42 3.84 0.91
C ALA A 143 39.42 4.86 2.06
N PHE A 144 38.72 5.99 1.89
CA PHE A 144 38.59 7.05 2.90
C PHE A 144 37.22 7.01 3.59
N GLU A 145 36.47 5.91 3.47
CA GLU A 145 35.13 5.73 4.04
C GLU A 145 34.09 6.71 3.50
N GLN A 146 34.32 7.28 2.32
CA GLN A 146 33.34 8.15 1.67
C GLN A 146 32.33 7.32 0.89
N ILE A 147 31.05 7.57 1.15
CA ILE A 147 29.94 6.93 0.43
C ILE A 147 29.92 7.39 -1.02
N LYS A 148 30.11 6.47 -1.96
CA LYS A 148 29.96 6.68 -3.41
C LYS A 148 28.56 6.33 -3.90
N TRP A 149 27.91 5.38 -3.23
CA TRP A 149 26.54 4.96 -3.51
C TRP A 149 25.87 4.46 -2.25
N GLN A 150 24.55 4.65 -2.13
CA GLN A 150 23.77 4.13 -1.00
C GLN A 150 22.35 3.75 -1.39
N SER A 151 21.82 2.68 -0.79
CA SER A 151 20.45 2.20 -1.03
C SER A 151 19.39 3.22 -0.58
N PHE A 152 19.68 4.04 0.44
CA PHE A 152 18.76 5.06 0.93
C PHE A 152 18.40 6.15 -0.09
N ASN A 153 19.19 6.32 -1.16
CA ASN A 153 18.86 7.24 -2.26
C ASN A 153 17.84 6.64 -3.24
N PHE A 154 17.56 5.34 -3.15
CA PHE A 154 16.68 4.59 -4.06
C PHE A 154 15.60 3.85 -3.26
N PRO A 155 14.67 4.57 -2.60
CA PRO A 155 13.68 3.93 -1.75
C PRO A 155 12.67 3.10 -2.55
N THR A 156 12.06 2.12 -1.88
CA THR A 156 11.04 1.21 -2.42
C THR A 156 9.64 1.64 -1.98
N ASN A 157 8.83 0.74 -1.42
CA ASN A 157 7.62 1.07 -0.67
C ASN A 157 7.89 1.38 0.81
N ILE A 158 9.14 1.24 1.28
CA ILE A 158 9.52 1.37 2.70
C ILE A 158 10.55 2.48 2.89
N MET A 159 10.38 3.23 3.98
CA MET A 159 11.34 4.20 4.49
C MET A 159 11.83 3.75 5.86
N LEU A 160 13.13 3.53 5.99
CA LEU A 160 13.74 3.07 7.24
C LEU A 160 14.04 4.22 8.21
N TRP A 161 14.19 3.89 9.49
CA TRP A 161 14.73 4.83 10.47
C TRP A 161 16.13 5.34 10.06
N GLY A 162 16.34 6.64 10.18
CA GLY A 162 17.59 7.31 9.79
C GLY A 162 17.66 7.69 8.32
N GLN A 163 16.77 7.18 7.47
CA GLN A 163 16.59 7.66 6.11
C GLN A 163 15.88 9.01 6.12
N ARG A 164 16.26 9.90 5.19
CA ARG A 164 15.58 11.17 4.94
C ARG A 164 15.04 11.15 3.53
N LEU A 165 13.76 11.47 3.37
CA LEU A 165 13.14 11.61 2.06
C LEU A 165 12.81 13.08 1.85
N ASN A 166 13.31 13.65 0.76
CA ASN A 166 13.11 15.06 0.43
C ASN A 166 11.87 15.22 -0.45
N VAL A 167 11.48 16.46 -0.70
CA VAL A 167 10.55 16.78 -1.80
C VAL A 167 11.08 16.15 -3.10
N LYS A 168 10.18 15.62 -3.94
CA LYS A 168 10.44 14.81 -5.15
C LYS A 168 10.71 13.33 -4.92
N THR A 169 11.03 12.91 -3.69
CA THR A 169 11.12 11.49 -3.38
C THR A 169 9.71 10.89 -3.27
N HIS A 170 9.54 9.69 -3.83
CA HIS A 170 8.29 8.95 -3.77
C HIS A 170 8.57 7.50 -3.34
N LEU A 171 7.64 6.94 -2.57
CA LEU A 171 7.59 5.49 -2.33
C LEU A 171 6.52 4.90 -3.24
N THR A 172 6.75 3.71 -3.79
CA THR A 172 5.81 3.05 -4.71
C THR A 172 5.56 1.63 -4.31
N SER A 173 4.32 1.14 -4.46
CA SER A 173 3.99 -0.27 -4.29
C SER A 173 4.61 -1.14 -5.40
N PHE A 174 4.97 -2.38 -5.07
CA PHE A 174 5.61 -3.36 -5.97
C PHE A 174 4.57 -4.21 -6.73
N PRO A 175 4.81 -4.63 -8.00
CA PRO A 175 5.56 -3.98 -9.08
C PRO A 175 4.69 -3.01 -9.92
N ALA A 176 5.35 -2.07 -10.60
CA ALA A 176 4.75 -1.18 -11.60
C ALA A 176 4.20 -1.88 -12.88
N ASN A 177 4.30 -3.22 -12.98
CA ASN A 177 3.77 -4.01 -14.11
C ASN A 177 2.25 -4.23 -14.03
N SER A 178 1.62 -3.86 -12.92
CA SER A 178 0.17 -3.75 -12.84
C SER A 178 -0.28 -2.48 -13.58
N THR A 179 -1.45 -2.51 -14.23
CA THR A 179 -2.03 -1.30 -14.87
C THR A 179 -2.26 -0.15 -13.90
N SER A 180 -2.18 -0.43 -12.58
CA SER A 180 -2.20 0.56 -11.51
C SER A 180 -1.24 0.24 -10.36
N PHE A 181 -0.73 1.27 -9.69
CA PHE A 181 0.12 1.17 -8.50
C PHE A 181 -0.14 2.36 -7.55
N PHE A 182 0.24 2.20 -6.29
CA PHE A 182 0.18 3.27 -5.29
C PHE A 182 1.50 4.02 -5.19
N SER A 183 1.41 5.32 -4.94
CA SER A 183 2.57 6.11 -4.53
C SER A 183 2.29 6.93 -3.27
N PHE A 184 3.30 7.06 -2.42
CA PHE A 184 3.38 8.06 -1.37
C PHE A 184 4.35 9.15 -1.83
N GLU A 185 3.88 10.40 -1.85
CA GLU A 185 4.62 11.52 -2.43
C GLU A 185 4.72 12.69 -1.47
N ILE A 186 5.90 13.32 -1.49
CA ILE A 186 6.21 14.50 -0.68
C ILE A 186 6.22 15.71 -1.61
N GLN A 187 5.27 16.62 -1.39
CA GLN A 187 5.15 17.91 -2.05
C GLN A 187 5.53 19.02 -1.07
N GLN A 188 5.62 20.26 -1.55
CA GLN A 188 6.00 21.40 -0.70
C GLN A 188 4.92 21.70 0.34
N ASP A 189 3.64 21.67 -0.02
CA ASP A 189 2.54 22.03 0.89
C ASP A 189 1.92 20.82 1.62
N LYS A 190 2.22 19.60 1.18
CA LYS A 190 1.56 18.38 1.67
C LYS A 190 2.36 17.10 1.45
N ILE A 191 1.98 16.06 2.17
CA ILE A 191 2.24 14.67 1.79
C ILE A 191 0.93 14.01 1.38
N ALA A 192 0.98 13.11 0.40
CA ALA A 192 -0.23 12.52 -0.16
C ALA A 192 -0.01 11.09 -0.65
N LEU A 193 -1.11 10.33 -0.66
CA LEU A 193 -1.20 9.01 -1.25
C LEU A 193 -1.98 9.06 -2.56
N TYR A 194 -1.42 8.42 -3.59
CA TYR A 194 -1.96 8.43 -4.93
C TYR A 194 -2.20 7.02 -5.47
N LEU A 195 -3.31 6.87 -6.18
CA LEU A 195 -3.56 5.76 -7.07
C LEU A 195 -3.18 6.20 -8.49
N ASN A 196 -2.18 5.54 -9.06
CA ASN A 196 -1.71 5.77 -10.42
C ASN A 196 -2.27 4.65 -11.30
N ALA A 197 -2.88 4.98 -12.43
CA ALA A 197 -3.47 4.01 -13.36
C ALA A 197 -3.38 4.53 -14.80
N GLY A 198 -2.41 4.01 -15.57
CA GLY A 198 -2.05 4.55 -16.88
C GLY A 198 -1.69 6.05 -16.78
N LYS A 199 -2.46 6.92 -17.43
CA LYS A 199 -2.30 8.39 -17.38
C LYS A 199 -3.05 9.05 -16.23
N LEU A 200 -3.86 8.29 -15.49
CA LEU A 200 -4.71 8.81 -14.42
C LEU A 200 -3.96 8.77 -13.09
N LYS A 201 -4.13 9.82 -12.30
CA LYS A 201 -3.54 9.95 -10.96
C LYS A 201 -4.53 10.60 -10.03
N TYR A 202 -4.96 9.89 -8.99
CA TYR A 202 -5.95 10.36 -8.03
C TYR A 202 -5.38 10.30 -6.61
N SER A 203 -5.46 11.42 -5.90
CA SER A 203 -5.16 11.45 -4.47
C SER A 203 -6.32 10.81 -3.71
N TYR A 204 -6.05 10.00 -2.69
CA TYR A 204 -7.09 9.45 -1.81
C TYR A 204 -6.82 9.72 -0.34
N TRP A 205 -5.66 10.29 0.00
CA TRP A 205 -5.33 10.74 1.34
C TRP A 205 -4.28 11.84 1.28
N GLU A 206 -4.41 12.86 2.13
CA GLU A 206 -3.48 13.98 2.19
C GLU A 206 -3.29 14.44 3.63
N PHE A 207 -2.07 14.87 3.96
CA PHE A 207 -1.75 15.56 5.20
C PHE A 207 -1.02 16.87 4.88
N LYS A 208 -1.57 17.98 5.39
CA LYS A 208 -1.01 19.33 5.25
C LYS A 208 -0.51 19.84 6.59
N PRO A 209 0.74 20.32 6.71
CA PRO A 209 1.19 21.05 7.88
C PRO A 209 0.31 22.26 8.18
N SER A 210 0.19 22.63 9.45
CA SER A 210 -0.42 23.90 9.86
C SER A 210 0.29 25.09 9.23
N ASP A 211 -0.43 26.19 9.03
CA ASP A 211 0.08 27.46 8.50
C ASP A 211 0.72 27.39 7.10
N ASN A 212 0.37 26.38 6.29
CA ASN A 212 0.90 26.19 4.92
C ASN A 212 2.44 26.25 4.83
N ARG A 213 3.14 25.76 5.86
CA ARG A 213 4.61 25.73 5.85
C ARG A 213 5.14 24.73 4.84
N ASN A 214 6.17 25.14 4.11
CA ASN A 214 6.82 24.28 3.13
C ASN A 214 7.58 23.13 3.79
N ILE A 215 7.34 21.93 3.28
CA ILE A 215 8.07 20.71 3.61
C ILE A 215 9.33 20.67 2.76
N THR A 216 10.47 20.42 3.39
CA THR A 216 11.76 20.17 2.74
C THR A 216 12.08 18.68 2.75
N PHE A 217 11.87 18.02 3.88
CA PHE A 217 12.10 16.58 4.04
C PHE A 217 11.30 15.98 5.20
N ILE A 218 11.20 14.65 5.21
CA ILE A 218 10.58 13.88 6.29
C ILE A 218 11.57 12.88 6.89
N GLN A 219 11.35 12.54 8.16
CA GLN A 219 12.15 11.52 8.86
C GLN A 219 11.28 10.77 9.89
N VAL A 220 11.40 9.44 9.92
CA VAL A 220 10.85 8.63 11.01
C VAL A 220 11.61 8.97 12.30
N GLY A 221 10.89 9.41 13.33
CA GLY A 221 11.45 9.64 14.66
C GLY A 221 10.70 8.86 15.74
N SER A 222 11.15 8.95 16.98
CA SER A 222 10.71 8.04 18.05
C SER A 222 9.23 8.17 18.40
N LYS A 223 8.63 9.33 18.14
CA LYS A 223 7.24 9.65 18.45
C LYS A 223 6.34 9.78 17.21
N GLY A 224 6.81 9.38 16.03
CA GLY A 224 6.06 9.53 14.79
C GLY A 224 6.89 9.98 13.58
N LEU A 225 6.19 10.27 12.48
CA LEU A 225 6.79 10.85 11.28
C LEU A 225 6.95 12.36 11.47
N ASN A 226 8.17 12.88 11.44
CA ASN A 226 8.44 14.30 11.53
C ASN A 226 8.58 14.90 10.13
N LEU A 227 7.94 16.05 9.92
CA LEU A 227 8.08 16.86 8.72
C LEU A 227 8.90 18.10 9.07
N PHE A 228 9.90 18.39 8.25
CA PHE A 228 10.81 19.51 8.44
C PHE A 228 10.68 20.49 7.29
N GLY A 229 10.67 21.78 7.60
CA GLY A 229 10.79 22.86 6.63
C GLY A 229 12.22 23.40 6.57
N ASP A 230 12.32 24.63 6.11
CA ASP A 230 13.60 25.31 5.95
C ASP A 230 14.39 25.38 7.27
N LYS A 231 15.72 25.38 7.15
CA LYS A 231 16.66 25.42 8.28
C LYS A 231 16.45 24.27 9.29
N TYR A 232 15.96 23.11 8.84
CA TYR A 232 15.74 21.92 9.66
C TYR A 232 14.74 22.13 10.80
N THR A 233 13.83 23.10 10.66
CA THR A 233 12.79 23.35 11.65
C THR A 233 11.68 22.30 11.50
N LYS A 234 11.32 21.63 12.59
CA LYS A 234 10.20 20.67 12.59
C LYS A 234 8.88 21.43 12.53
N ILE A 235 8.15 21.28 11.44
CA ILE A 235 6.91 22.03 11.16
C ILE A 235 5.64 21.23 11.47
N ALA A 236 5.71 19.90 11.38
CA ALA A 236 4.58 19.03 11.70
C ALA A 236 5.04 17.64 12.15
N ARG A 237 4.11 16.88 12.73
CA ARG A 237 4.32 15.49 13.10
C ARG A 237 3.03 14.70 12.92
N ILE A 238 3.11 13.55 12.29
CA ILE A 238 2.09 12.50 12.39
C ILE A 238 2.45 11.64 13.62
N PRO A 239 1.67 11.70 14.71
CA PRO A 239 2.05 11.08 15.96
C PRO A 239 1.87 9.56 15.90
N SER A 240 2.80 8.85 16.54
CA SER A 240 2.60 7.48 16.97
C SER A 240 2.07 7.46 18.41
N ARG A 241 1.08 6.62 18.71
CA ARG A 241 0.51 6.46 20.05
C ARG A 241 1.21 5.39 20.89
N ARG A 242 2.26 4.77 20.35
CA ARG A 242 3.01 3.68 20.96
C ARG A 242 4.30 4.20 21.59
N LEU A 243 4.79 3.50 22.61
CA LEU A 243 6.03 3.86 23.30
C LEU A 243 7.25 3.21 22.63
N GLU A 244 7.02 2.11 21.94
CA GLU A 244 8.01 1.31 21.26
C GLU A 244 8.67 2.11 20.12
N PRO A 245 10.00 1.99 19.94
CA PRO A 245 10.70 2.67 18.86
C PRO A 245 10.17 2.26 17.49
N LEU A 246 9.77 3.26 16.69
CA LEU A 246 9.43 3.04 15.29
C LEU A 246 10.66 2.52 14.53
N ARG A 247 10.41 1.59 13.60
CA ARG A 247 11.44 0.96 12.77
C ARG A 247 11.39 1.50 11.34
N PHE A 248 10.18 1.67 10.80
CA PHE A 248 10.00 2.12 9.43
C PHE A 248 8.60 2.70 9.19
N LEU A 249 8.47 3.42 8.08
CA LEU A 249 7.23 3.80 7.42
C LEU A 249 7.07 2.91 6.19
N ALA A 250 5.88 2.37 5.95
CA ALA A 250 5.62 1.54 4.76
C ALA A 250 4.32 1.94 4.06
N LEU A 251 4.39 1.97 2.73
CA LEU A 251 3.25 1.95 1.83
C LEU A 251 2.88 0.48 1.56
N GLY A 252 1.65 0.09 1.91
CA GLY A 252 1.15 -1.26 1.72
C GLY A 252 1.07 -1.60 0.24
N ASN A 253 1.73 -2.69 -0.17
CA ASN A 253 1.77 -3.09 -1.58
C ASN A 253 0.38 -3.39 -2.16
N GLU A 254 -0.48 -4.04 -1.38
CA GLU A 254 -1.82 -4.46 -1.81
C GLU A 254 -2.90 -3.41 -1.50
N THR A 255 -2.82 -2.77 -0.34
CA THR A 255 -3.86 -1.87 0.16
C THR A 255 -3.66 -0.41 -0.24
N GLY A 256 -2.42 -0.01 -0.53
CA GLY A 256 -2.04 1.40 -0.69
C GLY A 256 -2.05 2.19 0.63
N ASN A 257 -2.35 1.57 1.78
CA ASN A 257 -2.37 2.31 3.03
C ASN A 257 -0.95 2.63 3.52
N LEU A 258 -0.78 3.76 4.19
CA LEU A 258 0.50 4.18 4.76
C LEU A 258 0.50 3.95 6.26
N GLY A 259 1.54 3.28 6.77
CA GLY A 259 1.64 2.95 8.20
C GLY A 259 3.02 3.20 8.80
N LEU A 260 3.05 3.54 10.10
CA LEU A 260 4.26 3.61 10.91
C LEU A 260 4.37 2.36 11.77
N TYR A 261 5.46 1.62 11.63
CA TYR A 261 5.60 0.29 12.22
C TYR A 261 6.65 0.26 13.33
N TYR A 262 6.31 -0.44 14.41
CA TYR A 262 7.22 -0.86 15.46
C TYR A 262 7.27 -2.38 15.49
N TYR A 263 8.29 -2.93 16.14
CA TYR A 263 8.33 -4.37 16.40
C TYR A 263 7.70 -4.65 17.76
N SER A 264 6.67 -5.50 17.79
CA SER A 264 6.05 -6.02 19.01
C SER A 264 6.81 -7.29 19.41
N PRO A 265 7.59 -7.28 20.51
CA PRO A 265 8.29 -8.47 20.99
C PRO A 265 7.31 -9.56 21.40
N ASP A 266 6.20 -9.18 22.04
CA ASP A 266 5.17 -10.11 22.53
C ASP A 266 4.53 -10.92 21.40
N ASN A 267 4.27 -10.27 20.26
CA ASN A 267 3.67 -10.91 19.09
C ASN A 267 4.70 -11.36 18.04
N ALA A 268 6.00 -11.17 18.33
CA ALA A 268 7.12 -11.44 17.44
C ALA A 268 6.96 -10.90 15.99
N LYS A 269 6.26 -9.77 15.83
CA LYS A 269 5.89 -9.22 14.50
C LYS A 269 5.93 -7.70 14.47
N PHE A 270 5.95 -7.14 13.27
CA PHE A 270 5.75 -5.72 13.08
C PHE A 270 4.27 -5.35 13.17
N GLU A 271 3.98 -4.31 13.93
CA GLU A 271 2.64 -3.80 14.12
C GLU A 271 2.57 -2.32 13.77
N ALA A 272 1.43 -1.90 13.23
CA ALA A 272 1.20 -0.50 12.93
C ALA A 272 0.87 0.25 14.21
N SER A 273 1.64 1.30 14.49
CA SER A 273 1.32 2.29 15.52
C SER A 273 0.46 3.44 15.01
N PHE A 274 0.38 3.58 13.68
CA PHE A 274 -0.41 4.55 12.95
C PHE A 274 -0.74 3.96 11.58
N LEU A 275 -1.97 4.21 11.12
CA LEU A 275 -2.41 4.00 9.74
C LEU A 275 -3.03 5.31 9.24
N ALA A 276 -2.74 5.68 7.99
CA ALA A 276 -3.31 6.86 7.35
C ALA A 276 -4.83 6.75 7.20
N ILE A 277 -5.31 5.55 6.89
CA ILE A 277 -6.72 5.21 6.70
C ILE A 277 -7.07 4.07 7.66
N ASN A 278 -8.07 4.26 8.52
CA ASN A 278 -8.46 3.28 9.55
C ASN A 278 -9.68 2.43 9.16
N THR A 279 -10.40 2.84 8.14
CA THR A 279 -11.68 2.27 7.70
C THR A 279 -11.48 1.61 6.36
N THR A 280 -11.95 0.36 6.22
CA THR A 280 -11.77 -0.44 5.01
C THR A 280 -12.32 0.28 3.78
N CYS A 281 -13.57 0.77 3.85
CA CYS A 281 -14.20 1.49 2.74
C CYS A 281 -13.60 2.86 2.38
N ASP A 282 -12.63 3.36 3.15
CA ASP A 282 -11.87 4.56 2.78
C ASP A 282 -10.60 4.24 1.97
N LEU A 283 -10.28 2.96 1.78
CA LEU A 283 -9.22 2.52 0.88
C LEU A 283 -9.71 2.51 -0.57
N PRO A 284 -8.89 2.96 -1.55
CA PRO A 284 -9.28 2.99 -2.95
C PRO A 284 -9.64 1.61 -3.52
N TRP A 285 -9.01 0.54 -3.02
CA TRP A 285 -9.23 -0.84 -3.48
C TRP A 285 -10.02 -1.70 -2.50
N ALA A 286 -10.82 -1.07 -1.60
CA ALA A 286 -11.73 -1.81 -0.72
C ALA A 286 -12.62 -2.78 -1.51
N CYS A 287 -13.06 -2.35 -2.70
CA CYS A 287 -13.77 -3.17 -3.67
C CYS A 287 -13.11 -3.11 -5.03
N LYS A 288 -13.34 -4.16 -5.84
CA LYS A 288 -12.98 -4.18 -7.27
C LYS A 288 -13.61 -2.99 -8.02
N PRO A 289 -13.10 -2.61 -9.20
CA PRO A 289 -13.70 -1.56 -10.02
C PRO A 289 -15.20 -1.78 -10.19
N TYR A 290 -16.00 -0.70 -10.21
CA TYR A 290 -17.46 -0.76 -10.20
C TYR A 290 -18.11 -1.43 -8.98
N GLY A 291 -17.36 -1.71 -7.92
CA GLY A 291 -17.87 -2.11 -6.62
C GLY A 291 -18.12 -0.92 -5.69
N ILE A 292 -19.20 -0.98 -4.92
CA ILE A 292 -19.56 -0.06 -3.84
C ILE A 292 -19.27 -0.76 -2.51
N CYS A 293 -18.44 -0.14 -1.67
CA CYS A 293 -18.21 -0.58 -0.30
C CYS A 293 -19.35 -0.09 0.60
N THR A 294 -20.11 -1.01 1.19
CA THR A 294 -21.25 -0.69 2.06
C THR A 294 -20.80 -0.30 3.46
N LEU A 295 -21.71 0.25 4.27
CA LEU A 295 -21.41 0.59 5.68
C LEU A 295 -21.00 -0.62 6.53
N SER A 296 -21.26 -1.84 6.07
CA SER A 296 -20.87 -3.10 6.73
C SER A 296 -19.55 -3.67 6.18
N ASP A 297 -18.75 -2.87 5.47
CA ASP A 297 -17.50 -3.28 4.81
C ASP A 297 -17.66 -4.42 3.77
N VAL A 298 -18.85 -4.53 3.15
CA VAL A 298 -19.14 -5.54 2.12
C VAL A 298 -19.22 -4.88 0.74
N CYS A 299 -18.73 -5.56 -0.30
CA CYS A 299 -18.79 -5.06 -1.67
C CYS A 299 -20.09 -5.44 -2.39
N SER A 300 -20.79 -4.43 -2.91
CA SER A 300 -21.93 -4.57 -3.82
C SER A 300 -21.58 -4.08 -5.22
N CYS A 301 -21.90 -4.81 -6.28
CA CYS A 301 -21.56 -4.40 -7.65
C CYS A 301 -22.57 -3.43 -8.24
N ILE A 302 -22.08 -2.41 -8.94
CA ILE A 302 -22.90 -1.60 -9.84
C ILE A 302 -23.22 -2.48 -11.07
N ARG A 303 -24.45 -2.99 -11.14
CA ARG A 303 -24.89 -3.85 -12.25
C ARG A 303 -25.52 -3.00 -13.35
N PHE A 304 -25.04 -3.19 -14.58
CA PHE A 304 -25.64 -2.64 -15.79
C PHE A 304 -26.05 -3.77 -16.71
N ILE A 305 -27.16 -3.61 -17.44
CA ILE A 305 -27.54 -4.56 -18.48
C ILE A 305 -26.63 -4.29 -19.69
N THR A 306 -25.67 -5.16 -19.94
CA THR A 306 -24.86 -5.16 -21.16
C THR A 306 -25.55 -5.96 -22.27
N ARG A 307 -25.24 -5.66 -23.54
CA ARG A 307 -25.83 -6.36 -24.70
C ARG A 307 -25.56 -7.87 -24.71
N ASP A 308 -24.50 -8.31 -24.01
CA ASP A 308 -24.06 -9.72 -23.91
C ASP A 308 -24.57 -10.46 -22.66
N GLY A 309 -25.58 -9.92 -21.96
CA GLY A 309 -26.18 -10.56 -20.78
C GLY A 309 -25.70 -10.01 -19.44
N MET A 310 -26.26 -10.53 -18.34
CA MET A 310 -26.03 -10.05 -16.97
C MET A 310 -24.66 -10.50 -16.46
N ASN A 311 -23.70 -9.58 -16.39
CA ASN A 311 -22.37 -9.89 -15.87
C ASN A 311 -22.45 -10.21 -14.36
N SER A 312 -22.03 -11.41 -13.95
CA SER A 312 -22.20 -11.92 -12.58
C SER A 312 -21.14 -11.41 -11.59
N GLY A 313 -20.12 -10.69 -12.05
CA GLY A 313 -19.07 -10.11 -11.22
C GLY A 313 -18.80 -8.63 -11.51
N CYS A 314 -18.25 -7.91 -10.52
CA CYS A 314 -17.76 -6.51 -10.63
C CYS A 314 -16.58 -6.35 -11.62
N SER A 315 -16.30 -7.30 -12.50
CA SER A 315 -14.96 -7.42 -13.10
C SER A 315 -14.82 -6.78 -14.47
N ASN A 316 -15.89 -6.41 -15.17
CA ASN A 316 -15.79 -5.70 -16.44
C ASN A 316 -16.78 -4.52 -16.44
N GLY A 317 -16.26 -3.31 -16.23
CA GLY A 317 -16.83 -2.17 -16.95
C GLY A 317 -16.77 -2.49 -18.44
N THR A 318 -17.79 -2.10 -19.20
CA THR A 318 -17.81 -2.32 -20.64
C THR A 318 -16.47 -1.92 -21.24
N SER A 319 -15.77 -2.86 -21.88
CA SER A 319 -14.48 -2.63 -22.55
C SER A 319 -14.61 -1.63 -23.72
N GLU A 320 -15.83 -1.37 -24.17
CA GLU A 320 -16.16 -0.36 -25.15
C GLU A 320 -16.21 1.04 -24.51
N LYS A 321 -15.27 1.91 -24.93
CA LYS A 321 -15.33 3.35 -24.64
C LYS A 321 -16.42 3.98 -25.50
N PHE A 322 -17.61 4.18 -24.92
CA PHE A 322 -18.67 4.92 -25.60
C PHE A 322 -18.52 6.41 -25.37
N CYS A 323 -18.52 7.17 -26.47
CA CYS A 323 -18.39 8.62 -26.44
C CYS A 323 -19.64 9.30 -27.01
N GLY A 324 -20.07 10.38 -26.36
CA GLY A 324 -21.19 11.20 -26.79
C GLY A 324 -22.56 10.68 -26.37
N LYS A 325 -23.50 11.64 -26.28
CA LYS A 325 -24.89 11.46 -25.79
C LYS A 325 -25.76 10.52 -26.64
N LYS A 326 -25.30 10.16 -27.84
CA LYS A 326 -25.99 9.21 -28.72
C LYS A 326 -25.84 7.78 -28.22
N ASN A 327 -24.66 7.44 -27.68
CA ASN A 327 -24.28 6.07 -27.36
C ASN A 327 -24.24 5.80 -25.84
N ALA A 328 -24.18 6.85 -25.03
CA ALA A 328 -24.08 6.73 -23.57
C ALA A 328 -25.07 7.63 -22.83
N GLU A 329 -25.40 7.22 -21.61
CA GLU A 329 -26.18 7.98 -20.63
C GLU A 329 -25.49 7.94 -19.25
N MET A 330 -25.89 8.86 -18.36
CA MET A 330 -25.38 8.90 -16.98
C MET A 330 -26.43 8.31 -16.04
N VAL A 331 -26.04 7.32 -15.24
CA VAL A 331 -26.88 6.71 -14.21
C VAL A 331 -26.45 7.23 -12.85
N GLU A 332 -27.35 7.90 -12.14
CA GLU A 332 -27.11 8.37 -10.78
C GLU A 332 -27.21 7.23 -9.76
N LEU A 333 -26.21 7.14 -8.90
CA LEU A 333 -26.15 6.27 -7.74
C LEU A 333 -26.43 7.12 -6.49
N THR A 334 -27.52 6.81 -5.79
CA THR A 334 -27.94 7.57 -4.60
C THR A 334 -27.21 7.08 -3.35
N GLY A 335 -26.75 8.00 -2.51
CA GLY A 335 -26.13 7.66 -1.22
C GLY A 335 -24.74 7.04 -1.36
N VAL A 336 -24.00 7.38 -2.42
CA VAL A 336 -22.61 6.94 -2.60
C VAL A 336 -21.70 8.13 -2.94
N THR A 337 -20.42 7.96 -2.64
CA THR A 337 -19.34 8.87 -3.04
C THR A 337 -18.11 8.05 -3.47
N THR A 338 -17.02 8.71 -3.84
CA THR A 338 -15.71 8.08 -4.02
C THR A 338 -14.69 8.65 -3.04
N VAL A 339 -13.76 7.80 -2.59
CA VAL A 339 -12.58 8.22 -1.79
C VAL A 339 -11.55 8.96 -2.63
N LEU A 340 -11.64 8.85 -3.96
CA LEU A 340 -10.76 9.56 -4.87
C LEU A 340 -11.09 11.04 -4.88
N ARG A 341 -10.11 11.85 -4.48
CA ARG A 341 -10.15 13.29 -4.69
C ARG A 341 -10.06 13.54 -6.18
N GLY A 342 -11.11 14.18 -6.71
CA GLY A 342 -11.20 14.47 -8.13
C GLY A 342 -10.06 15.37 -8.60
N PRO A 343 -9.86 15.48 -9.92
CA PRO A 343 -8.99 16.50 -10.49
C PRO A 343 -9.57 17.89 -10.17
N LEU A 344 -8.96 18.97 -10.70
CA LEU A 344 -9.45 20.33 -10.50
C LEU A 344 -10.97 20.43 -10.70
N ALA A 345 -11.66 20.87 -9.65
CA ALA A 345 -13.11 21.01 -9.63
C ALA A 345 -13.56 22.02 -10.69
N LYS A 346 -14.67 21.73 -11.37
CA LYS A 346 -15.37 22.71 -12.19
C LYS A 346 -16.45 23.36 -11.32
N ALA A 347 -16.19 24.59 -10.89
CA ALA A 347 -17.09 25.36 -10.04
C ALA A 347 -18.30 25.92 -10.81
N ASN A 348 -19.39 26.20 -10.09
CA ASN A 348 -20.63 26.80 -10.61
C ASN A 348 -21.26 25.99 -11.77
N VAL A 349 -21.22 24.67 -11.67
CA VAL A 349 -21.75 23.76 -12.69
C VAL A 349 -22.99 23.05 -12.14
N SER A 350 -24.15 23.14 -12.81
CA SER A 350 -25.33 22.34 -12.46
C SER A 350 -25.07 20.83 -12.58
N LYS A 351 -25.79 20.00 -11.83
CA LYS A 351 -25.72 18.54 -11.91
C LYS A 351 -25.84 17.98 -13.34
N GLU A 352 -26.79 18.49 -14.13
CA GLU A 352 -27.05 18.05 -15.50
C GLU A 352 -25.85 18.37 -16.41
N LYS A 353 -25.30 19.58 -16.25
CA LYS A 353 -24.08 19.97 -16.95
C LYS A 353 -22.89 19.12 -16.52
N CYS A 354 -22.78 18.75 -15.25
CA CYS A 354 -21.73 17.85 -14.77
C CYS A 354 -21.79 16.48 -15.45
N GLY A 355 -22.99 15.90 -15.58
CA GLY A 355 -23.22 14.68 -16.35
C GLY A 355 -22.85 14.84 -17.83
N SER A 356 -23.26 15.94 -18.47
CA SER A 356 -22.92 16.24 -19.87
C SER A 356 -21.41 16.32 -20.10
N LEU A 357 -20.68 16.98 -19.19
CA LEU A 357 -19.23 17.10 -19.30
C LEU A 357 -18.54 15.73 -19.32
N CYS A 358 -19.05 14.77 -18.54
CA CYS A 358 -18.56 13.41 -18.61
C CYS A 358 -18.94 12.74 -19.94
N LEU A 359 -20.20 12.85 -20.40
CA LEU A 359 -20.66 12.26 -21.67
C LEU A 359 -19.86 12.73 -22.89
N ASP A 360 -19.46 14.01 -22.89
CA ASP A 360 -18.72 14.63 -23.97
C ASP A 360 -17.20 14.27 -23.95
N ASP A 361 -16.68 13.80 -22.80
CA ASP A 361 -15.30 13.30 -22.66
C ASP A 361 -15.23 11.77 -22.82
N CYS A 362 -14.59 11.31 -23.90
CA CYS A 362 -14.46 9.88 -24.21
C CYS A 362 -13.63 9.08 -23.18
N ASN A 363 -12.85 9.74 -22.33
CA ASN A 363 -12.09 9.09 -21.26
C ASN A 363 -12.80 9.14 -19.90
N CYS A 364 -13.87 9.93 -19.77
CA CYS A 364 -14.66 9.97 -18.55
C CYS A 364 -15.58 8.75 -18.44
N VAL A 365 -15.65 8.15 -17.26
CA VAL A 365 -16.52 7.02 -16.93
C VAL A 365 -17.44 7.31 -15.75
N ALA A 366 -17.16 8.35 -14.95
CA ALA A 366 -18.02 8.78 -13.86
C ALA A 366 -17.86 10.27 -13.55
N SER A 367 -18.86 10.85 -12.89
CA SER A 367 -18.79 12.20 -12.34
C SER A 367 -19.39 12.26 -10.94
N LEU A 368 -18.93 13.22 -10.14
CA LEU A 368 -19.46 13.53 -8.82
C LEU A 368 -19.86 15.00 -8.80
N TYR A 369 -21.11 15.27 -8.47
CA TYR A 369 -21.62 16.62 -8.25
C TYR A 369 -21.87 16.86 -6.76
N SER A 370 -21.35 17.97 -6.23
CA SER A 370 -21.59 18.45 -4.87
C SER A 370 -22.58 19.61 -4.92
N ASN A 371 -23.80 19.40 -4.41
CA ASN A 371 -24.81 20.46 -4.36
C ASN A 371 -24.48 21.55 -3.33
N LEU A 372 -23.67 21.23 -2.32
CA LEU A 372 -23.26 22.19 -1.28
C LEU A 372 -22.22 23.18 -1.81
N GLU A 373 -21.26 22.69 -2.59
CA GLU A 373 -20.14 23.50 -3.10
C GLU A 373 -20.37 23.97 -4.55
N LEU A 374 -21.41 23.47 -5.22
CA LEU A 374 -21.68 23.66 -6.65
C LEU A 374 -20.48 23.23 -7.53
N GLU A 375 -19.78 22.19 -7.07
CA GLU A 375 -18.58 21.66 -7.73
C GLU A 375 -18.88 20.36 -8.48
N CYS A 376 -18.22 20.22 -9.62
CA CYS A 376 -18.27 19.03 -10.46
C CYS A 376 -16.88 18.42 -10.63
N PHE A 377 -16.79 17.12 -10.38
CA PHE A 377 -15.62 16.29 -10.61
C PHE A 377 -15.89 15.24 -11.68
N VAL A 378 -14.92 14.98 -12.55
CA VAL A 378 -14.99 13.94 -13.59
C VAL A 378 -13.87 12.94 -13.40
N TYR A 379 -14.17 11.66 -13.60
CA TYR A 379 -13.29 10.54 -13.30
C TYR A 379 -13.14 9.63 -14.52
N GLY A 380 -11.92 9.17 -14.76
CA GLY A 380 -11.60 8.15 -15.75
C GLY A 380 -11.63 6.72 -15.21
N LEU A 381 -11.96 6.54 -13.93
CA LEU A 381 -12.10 5.25 -13.26
C LEU A 381 -13.31 5.25 -12.31
N VAL A 382 -13.95 4.08 -12.16
CA VAL A 382 -14.95 3.82 -11.12
C VAL A 382 -14.31 2.92 -10.07
N ILE A 383 -13.72 3.53 -9.05
CA ILE A 383 -13.03 2.82 -7.98
C ILE A 383 -13.14 3.59 -6.66
N GLY A 384 -12.97 2.89 -5.54
CA GLY A 384 -13.09 3.49 -4.21
C GLY A 384 -14.47 4.09 -3.94
N VAL A 385 -15.51 3.53 -4.57
CA VAL A 385 -16.89 3.98 -4.37
C VAL A 385 -17.37 3.42 -3.03
N LYS A 386 -17.93 4.27 -2.18
CA LYS A 386 -18.44 3.87 -0.87
C LYS A 386 -19.81 4.45 -0.59
N GLN A 387 -20.57 3.77 0.24
CA GLN A 387 -21.84 4.24 0.74
C GLN A 387 -21.63 5.41 1.74
N VAL A 388 -22.49 6.41 1.67
CA VAL A 388 -22.55 7.52 2.61
C VAL A 388 -23.97 7.67 3.16
N GLY A 389 -24.09 8.30 4.34
CA GLY A 389 -25.39 8.60 4.93
C GLY A 389 -26.28 9.42 3.99
N TRP A 390 -27.60 9.25 4.13
CA TRP A 390 -28.57 10.02 3.35
C TRP A 390 -28.41 11.53 3.63
N GLY A 391 -28.69 12.35 2.62
CA GLY A 391 -28.62 13.81 2.75
C GLY A 391 -27.23 14.42 2.56
N SER A 392 -26.25 13.68 2.04
CA SER A 392 -24.88 14.19 1.78
C SER A 392 -24.82 15.33 0.75
N GLY A 393 -25.88 15.56 -0.02
CA GLY A 393 -25.89 16.53 -1.12
C GLY A 393 -25.00 16.13 -2.30
N LEU A 394 -24.56 14.87 -2.35
CA LEU A 394 -23.69 14.33 -3.39
C LEU A 394 -24.49 13.50 -4.41
N SER A 395 -24.22 13.75 -5.69
CA SER A 395 -24.75 12.96 -6.81
C SER A 395 -23.60 12.33 -7.58
N TYR A 396 -23.30 11.06 -7.29
CA TYR A 396 -22.33 10.27 -8.06
C TYR A 396 -23.03 9.61 -9.25
N MET A 397 -22.50 9.80 -10.44
CA MET A 397 -23.09 9.33 -11.70
C MET A 397 -22.08 8.52 -12.48
N VAL A 398 -22.49 7.35 -12.98
CA VAL A 398 -21.64 6.47 -13.80
C VAL A 398 -22.12 6.50 -15.25
N LYS A 399 -21.18 6.59 -16.19
CA LYS A 399 -21.46 6.54 -17.61
C LYS A 399 -21.70 5.10 -18.04
N VAL A 400 -22.81 4.86 -18.73
CA VAL A 400 -23.22 3.54 -19.21
C VAL A 400 -23.67 3.59 -20.67
N PRO A 401 -23.70 2.46 -21.39
CA PRO A 401 -24.31 2.41 -22.71
C PRO A 401 -25.78 2.81 -22.64
N LYS A 402 -26.25 3.52 -23.67
CA LYS A 402 -27.64 3.97 -23.72
C LYS A 402 -28.60 2.78 -23.77
N GLY A 403 -29.61 2.76 -22.91
CA GLY A 403 -30.57 1.66 -22.79
C GLY A 403 -30.11 0.54 -21.83
N SER A 404 -28.89 0.63 -21.29
CA SER A 404 -28.45 -0.18 -20.15
C SER A 404 -29.06 0.30 -18.83
N GLY A 405 -29.46 1.57 -18.75
CA GLY A 405 -30.27 2.11 -17.67
C GLY A 405 -31.74 1.73 -17.86
N GLY A 406 -32.08 0.45 -17.66
CA GLY A 406 -33.43 -0.12 -17.62
C GLY A 406 -34.53 0.61 -18.43
N GLN A 407 -34.94 0.03 -19.56
CA GLN A 407 -36.09 0.49 -20.35
C GLN A 407 -37.31 0.87 -19.47
N ASN A 408 -37.95 1.97 -19.89
CA ASN A 408 -39.21 2.55 -19.41
C ASN A 408 -39.11 3.41 -18.15
N GLY A 409 -39.03 4.74 -18.33
CA GLY A 409 -39.97 5.73 -17.76
C GLY A 409 -40.34 5.72 -16.26
N LYS A 410 -39.67 4.93 -15.42
CA LYS A 410 -39.82 4.86 -13.97
C LYS A 410 -38.46 4.46 -13.39
N SER A 411 -37.86 5.37 -12.64
CA SER A 411 -36.56 5.22 -11.98
C SER A 411 -36.57 4.17 -10.85
N SER A 412 -36.96 2.92 -11.11
CA SER A 412 -37.28 1.94 -10.06
C SER A 412 -36.51 0.61 -10.12
N GLY A 413 -35.54 0.42 -11.02
CA GLY A 413 -34.73 -0.81 -11.04
C GLY A 413 -33.62 -0.79 -9.99
N LEU A 414 -32.71 0.18 -10.11
CA LEU A 414 -31.54 0.32 -9.24
C LEU A 414 -31.90 0.86 -7.85
N LYS A 415 -32.80 1.86 -7.79
CA LYS A 415 -33.31 2.41 -6.51
C LYS A 415 -33.99 1.33 -5.67
N LYS A 416 -34.75 0.42 -6.30
CA LYS A 416 -35.51 -0.61 -5.59
C LYS A 416 -34.62 -1.79 -5.16
N TRP A 417 -33.64 -2.20 -5.98
CA TRP A 417 -32.68 -3.24 -5.58
C TRP A 417 -31.73 -2.80 -4.46
N VAL A 418 -31.21 -1.56 -4.53
CA VAL A 418 -30.37 -1.00 -3.45
C VAL A 418 -31.18 -0.84 -2.15
N LEU A 419 -32.44 -0.40 -2.22
CA LEU A 419 -33.32 -0.33 -1.04
C LEU A 419 -33.72 -1.71 -0.49
N VAL A 420 -33.93 -2.72 -1.35
CA VAL A 420 -34.36 -4.07 -0.93
C VAL A 420 -33.23 -4.83 -0.25
N VAL A 421 -31.99 -4.73 -0.73
CA VAL A 421 -30.84 -5.38 -0.07
C VAL A 421 -30.51 -4.69 1.27
N VAL A 422 -30.66 -3.36 1.34
CA VAL A 422 -30.44 -2.55 2.56
C VAL A 422 -31.52 -2.79 3.61
N GLY A 423 -32.80 -2.92 3.23
CA GLY A 423 -33.89 -3.13 4.20
C GLY A 423 -33.93 -4.54 4.81
N VAL A 424 -33.53 -5.56 4.05
CA VAL A 424 -33.61 -6.96 4.52
C VAL A 424 -32.46 -7.30 5.46
N ALA A 425 -31.24 -6.84 5.18
CA ALA A 425 -30.08 -7.12 6.05
C ALA A 425 -30.20 -6.41 7.41
N ASP A 426 -30.53 -5.11 7.40
CA ASP A 426 -30.67 -4.32 8.63
C ASP A 426 -31.94 -4.71 9.41
N GLY A 427 -33.03 -5.01 8.70
CA GLY A 427 -34.27 -5.50 9.32
C GLY A 427 -34.09 -6.84 10.03
N LEU A 428 -33.35 -7.78 9.45
CA LEU A 428 -33.08 -9.08 10.08
C LEU A 428 -32.21 -8.93 11.32
N ILE A 429 -31.21 -8.05 11.31
CA ILE A 429 -30.35 -7.79 12.48
C ILE A 429 -31.17 -7.13 13.60
N ILE A 430 -32.01 -6.14 13.28
CA ILE A 430 -32.87 -5.48 14.27
C ILE A 430 -33.88 -6.48 14.88
N VAL A 431 -34.49 -7.34 14.07
CA VAL A 431 -35.41 -8.38 14.55
C VAL A 431 -34.69 -9.40 15.45
N LEU A 432 -33.47 -9.81 15.09
CA LEU A 432 -32.66 -10.70 15.92
C LEU A 432 -32.28 -10.06 17.27
N VAL A 433 -31.84 -8.80 17.27
CA VAL A 433 -31.45 -8.08 18.49
C VAL A 433 -32.66 -7.84 19.40
N LEU A 434 -33.80 -7.40 18.82
CA LEU A 434 -35.04 -7.21 19.58
C LEU A 434 -35.60 -8.53 20.10
N GLY A 435 -35.50 -9.61 19.32
CA GLY A 435 -35.90 -10.96 19.73
C GLY A 435 -35.05 -11.48 20.90
N LEU A 436 -33.73 -11.28 20.85
CA LEU A 436 -32.82 -11.64 21.94
C LEU A 436 -33.07 -10.82 23.21
N LEU A 437 -33.31 -9.52 23.08
CA LEU A 437 -33.69 -8.65 24.21
C LEU A 437 -35.01 -9.08 24.84
N TYR A 438 -36.02 -9.35 24.03
CA TYR A 438 -37.32 -9.85 24.49
C TYR A 438 -37.18 -11.18 25.23
N TYR A 439 -36.41 -12.13 24.68
CA TYR A 439 -36.13 -13.41 25.33
C TYR A 439 -35.41 -13.22 26.68
N TYR A 440 -34.40 -12.35 26.73
CA TYR A 440 -33.66 -12.05 27.96
C TYR A 440 -34.56 -11.47 29.05
N VAL A 441 -35.45 -10.54 28.71
CA VAL A 441 -36.40 -9.93 29.67
C VAL A 441 -37.37 -10.97 30.23
N ILE A 442 -37.93 -11.84 29.38
CA ILE A 442 -38.81 -12.92 29.84
C ILE A 442 -38.07 -13.91 30.74
N HIS A 443 -36.85 -14.31 30.34
CA HIS A 443 -36.08 -15.29 31.11
C HIS A 443 -35.64 -14.71 32.47
N LYS A 444 -35.28 -13.43 32.53
CA LYS A 444 -35.00 -12.73 33.79
C LYS A 444 -36.25 -12.59 34.66
N GLY A 445 -37.42 -12.30 34.07
CA GLY A 445 -38.70 -12.26 34.77
C GLY A 445 -39.07 -13.62 35.37
N ARG A 446 -38.82 -14.72 34.65
CA ARG A 446 -39.08 -16.09 35.13
C ARG A 446 -38.15 -16.52 36.27
N LYS A 447 -36.87 -16.12 36.24
CA LYS A 447 -35.94 -16.37 37.36
C LYS A 447 -36.35 -15.63 38.63
N ASN A 448 -36.79 -14.37 38.51
CA ASN A 448 -37.26 -13.60 39.66
C ASN A 448 -38.57 -14.16 40.27
N LEU A 449 -39.43 -14.77 39.45
CA LEU A 449 -40.63 -15.48 39.95
C LEU A 449 -40.27 -16.80 40.66
N GLN A 450 -39.25 -17.53 40.18
CA GLN A 450 -38.78 -18.76 40.83
C GLN A 450 -38.02 -18.54 42.15
N ASP A 451 -37.35 -17.39 42.32
CA ASP A 451 -36.72 -17.04 43.61
C ASP A 451 -37.74 -16.58 44.67
N THR A 452 -38.95 -16.18 44.27
CA THR A 452 -40.00 -15.75 45.21
C THR A 452 -40.77 -16.93 45.81
N ASP A 453 -40.87 -18.07 45.12
CA ASP A 453 -41.52 -19.29 45.63
C ASP A 453 -40.63 -20.15 46.55
N ASN A 454 -39.31 -19.89 46.61
CA ASN A 454 -38.38 -20.63 47.49
C ASN A 454 -38.09 -19.92 48.83
N THR A 455 -38.83 -18.86 49.17
CA THR A 455 -38.68 -18.11 50.44
C THR A 455 -39.97 -17.95 51.25
N SER A 456 -41.02 -18.74 50.99
CA SER A 456 -42.19 -18.83 51.90
C SER A 456 -42.18 -20.08 52.74
#